data_AF-A0A819T7M6-F1
#
_entry.id   AF-A0A819T7M6-F1
#
_cell.length_a   1.000
_cell.length_b   1.000
_cell.length_c   1.000
_cell.angle_alpha   90.00
_cell.angle_beta   90.00
_cell.angle_gamma   90.00
#
_symmetry.space_group_name_H-M   'P 1'
#
loop_
_entity.id
_entity.type
_entity.pdbx_description
1 polymer ?
#
loop_
_entity_poly.entity_id
_entity_poly.type
_entity_poly.pdbx_seq_one_letter_code
_entity_poly.pdbx_strand_id
1 'polypeptide(L)'
;MQFFLCDCAVNTTTREQVRVANLAYQKATNDLVDSGIYDTRNDFTVVRQPFMEHMEVPTTSTGATDFSYFAPDCFHFSAKGHEAAAVELWNNMMEKVGQKGTLWNLADTLKCPSTGDGYIYTSKNS
;
A
#
# COMPACT_ATOMS: atom_id res chain seq x y z
N MET A 1 -13.31 18.99 -6.79
CA MET A 1 -11.87 19.30 -6.63
C MET A 1 -10.97 18.26 -7.26
N GLN A 2 -11.29 16.97 -7.17
CA GLN A 2 -10.48 15.87 -7.74
C GLN A 2 -10.01 16.10 -9.20
N PHE A 3 -10.90 16.61 -10.08
CA PHE A 3 -10.60 16.96 -11.47
C PHE A 3 -9.48 18.00 -11.65
N PHE A 4 -9.24 18.87 -10.67
CA PHE A 4 -8.18 19.89 -10.77
C PHE A 4 -6.81 19.33 -10.40
N LEU A 5 -6.74 18.42 -9.42
CA LEU A 5 -5.47 17.91 -8.89
C LEU A 5 -4.94 16.73 -9.71
N CYS A 6 -5.82 15.82 -10.11
CA CYS A 6 -5.45 14.63 -10.88
C CYS A 6 -6.54 14.29 -11.89
N ASP A 7 -6.72 15.17 -12.89
CA ASP A 7 -7.69 14.94 -13.97
C ASP A 7 -7.49 13.57 -14.60
N CYS A 8 -6.23 13.17 -14.83
CA CYS A 8 -5.90 11.92 -15.49
C CYS A 8 -6.52 10.68 -14.80
N ALA A 9 -6.66 10.71 -13.46
CA ALA A 9 -7.21 9.58 -12.69
C ALA A 9 -8.74 9.55 -12.68
N VAL A 10 -9.41 10.68 -12.85
CA VAL A 10 -10.88 10.76 -12.83
C VAL A 10 -11.49 10.85 -14.22
N ASN A 11 -10.73 11.31 -15.21
CA ASN A 11 -11.16 11.42 -16.59
C ASN A 11 -11.16 10.04 -17.27
N THR A 12 -12.30 9.64 -17.83
CA THR A 12 -12.52 8.31 -18.39
C THR A 12 -11.64 8.01 -19.61
N THR A 13 -11.16 9.03 -20.33
CA THR A 13 -10.30 8.83 -21.50
C THR A 13 -8.85 8.55 -21.13
N THR A 14 -8.39 9.01 -19.96
CA THR A 14 -6.99 8.91 -19.50
C THR A 14 -6.81 7.92 -18.36
N ARG A 15 -7.88 7.58 -17.62
CA ARG A 15 -7.82 6.71 -16.43
C ARG A 15 -7.13 5.38 -16.71
N GLU A 16 -7.39 4.79 -17.87
CA GLU A 16 -6.77 3.53 -18.26
C GLU A 16 -5.25 3.67 -18.46
N GLN A 17 -4.79 4.79 -19.01
CA GLN A 17 -3.35 5.07 -19.17
C GLN A 17 -2.67 5.22 -17.80
N VAL A 18 -3.33 5.89 -16.85
CA VAL A 18 -2.85 5.99 -15.47
C VAL A 18 -2.76 4.62 -14.82
N ARG A 19 -3.78 3.76 -15.02
CA ARG A 19 -3.78 2.38 -14.51
C ARG A 19 -2.61 1.58 -15.07
N VAL A 20 -2.38 1.63 -16.38
CA VAL A 20 -1.26 0.94 -17.04
C VAL A 20 0.08 1.45 -16.53
N ALA A 21 0.25 2.78 -16.40
CA ALA A 21 1.46 3.38 -15.87
C ALA A 21 1.71 2.98 -14.41
N ASN A 22 0.67 2.95 -13.58
CA ASN A 22 0.76 2.50 -12.20
C ASN A 22 1.20 1.04 -12.09
N LEU A 23 0.60 0.12 -12.87
CA LEU A 23 1.01 -1.29 -12.88
C LEU A 23 2.45 -1.47 -13.38
N ALA A 24 2.87 -0.71 -14.39
CA ALA A 24 4.25 -0.74 -14.87
C ALA A 24 5.23 -0.25 -13.78
N TYR A 25 4.86 0.79 -13.03
CA TYR A 25 5.65 1.31 -11.92
C TYR A 25 5.75 0.31 -10.75
N GLN A 26 4.64 -0.33 -10.40
CA GLN A 26 4.64 -1.42 -9.40
C GLN A 26 5.57 -2.55 -9.83
N LYS A 27 5.44 -3.04 -11.08
CA LYS A 27 6.31 -4.09 -11.60
C LYS A 27 7.79 -3.69 -11.58
N ALA A 28 8.12 -2.48 -12.05
CA ALA A 28 9.50 -2.01 -12.07
C ALA A 28 10.09 -1.91 -10.65
N THR A 29 9.29 -1.47 -9.67
CA THR A 29 9.69 -1.43 -8.26
C THR A 29 9.92 -2.84 -7.71
N ASN A 30 9.07 -3.80 -8.08
CA ASN A 30 9.21 -5.21 -7.67
C ASN A 30 10.49 -5.81 -8.24
N ASP A 31 10.68 -5.70 -9.56
CA ASP A 31 11.88 -6.19 -10.24
C ASP A 31 13.17 -5.56 -9.63
N LEU A 32 13.13 -4.27 -9.31
CA LEU A 32 14.27 -3.55 -8.71
C LEU A 32 14.61 -4.07 -7.32
N VAL A 33 13.62 -4.22 -6.43
CA VAL A 33 13.85 -4.72 -5.07
C VAL A 33 14.28 -6.19 -5.11
N ASP A 34 13.63 -7.00 -5.94
CA ASP A 34 13.88 -8.45 -6.04
C ASP A 34 15.18 -8.78 -6.81
N SER A 35 15.79 -7.80 -7.48
CA SER A 35 17.07 -7.98 -8.19
C SER A 35 18.27 -8.27 -7.27
N GLY A 36 18.13 -8.04 -5.96
CA GLY A 36 19.18 -8.24 -4.97
C GLY A 36 20.27 -7.16 -4.95
N ILE A 37 20.13 -6.07 -5.73
CA ILE A 37 21.12 -4.98 -5.75
C ILE A 37 21.34 -4.31 -4.39
N TYR A 38 20.37 -4.42 -3.48
CA TYR A 38 20.42 -3.87 -2.13
C TYR A 38 20.93 -4.87 -1.08
N ASP A 39 20.97 -6.17 -1.39
CA ASP A 39 21.33 -7.24 -0.44
C ASP A 39 22.83 -7.56 -0.42
N THR A 40 23.66 -6.52 -0.59
CA THR A 40 25.12 -6.64 -0.68
C THR A 40 25.84 -6.56 0.66
N ARG A 41 25.14 -6.18 1.73
CA ARG A 41 25.66 -6.08 3.11
C ARG A 41 24.74 -6.78 4.11
N ASN A 42 25.26 -7.06 5.30
CA ASN A 42 24.54 -7.79 6.33
C ASN A 42 23.69 -6.90 7.26
N ASP A 43 23.85 -5.59 7.18
CA ASP A 43 23.25 -4.57 8.06
C ASP A 43 22.30 -3.62 7.30
N PHE A 44 21.93 -3.96 6.06
CA PHE A 44 20.96 -3.21 5.26
C PHE A 44 20.26 -4.14 4.27
N THR A 45 18.97 -3.89 4.05
CA THR A 45 18.18 -4.51 3.00
C THR A 45 16.99 -3.62 2.67
N VAL A 46 16.34 -3.86 1.53
CA VAL A 46 15.13 -3.16 1.10
C VAL A 46 13.99 -4.16 1.02
N VAL A 47 12.86 -3.82 1.64
CA VAL A 47 11.67 -4.68 1.70
C VAL A 47 10.47 -3.88 1.24
N ARG A 48 9.80 -4.35 0.19
CA ARG A 48 8.54 -3.76 -0.27
C ARG A 48 7.41 -4.08 0.71
N GLN A 49 6.50 -3.13 0.90
CA GLN A 49 5.26 -3.31 1.66
C GLN A 49 4.06 -3.17 0.70
N PRO A 50 3.56 -4.26 0.08
CA PRO A 50 2.58 -4.18 -1.01
C PRO A 50 1.12 -3.91 -0.60
N PHE A 51 0.84 -3.47 0.62
CA PHE A 51 -0.52 -3.33 1.20
C PHE A 51 -1.49 -2.39 0.45
N MET A 52 -1.10 -1.78 -0.66
CA MET A 52 -1.96 -0.99 -1.54
C MET A 52 -1.92 -1.40 -3.02
N GLU A 53 -1.21 -2.49 -3.38
CA GLU A 53 -1.09 -2.95 -4.78
C GLU A 53 -2.47 -3.23 -5.40
N HIS A 54 -3.41 -3.77 -4.61
CA HIS A 54 -4.78 -4.09 -5.02
C HIS A 54 -5.83 -3.27 -4.25
N MET A 55 -5.51 -2.03 -3.86
CA MET A 55 -6.44 -1.16 -3.16
C MET A 55 -7.80 -1.03 -3.88
N GLU A 56 -8.88 -1.12 -3.10
CA GLU A 56 -10.22 -0.78 -3.53
C GLU A 56 -10.68 0.55 -2.94
N VAL A 57 -11.63 1.21 -3.59
CA VAL A 57 -12.20 2.46 -3.08
C VAL A 57 -13.04 2.14 -1.82
N PRO A 58 -12.82 2.83 -0.68
CA PRO A 58 -13.62 2.65 0.52
C PRO A 58 -15.11 2.82 0.26
N THR A 59 -15.93 1.90 0.78
CA THR A 59 -17.40 1.95 0.68
C THR A 59 -18.06 1.96 2.05
N THR A 60 -19.14 2.72 2.17
CA THR A 60 -20.06 2.71 3.31
C THR A 60 -20.92 1.43 3.34
N SER A 61 -21.66 1.22 4.42
CA SER A 61 -22.58 0.07 4.56
C SER A 61 -23.71 0.03 3.51
N THR A 62 -24.00 1.15 2.86
CA THR A 62 -24.99 1.25 1.77
C THR A 62 -24.38 1.05 0.38
N GLY A 63 -23.06 0.83 0.29
CA GLY A 63 -22.33 0.65 -0.97
C GLY A 63 -21.90 1.94 -1.66
N ALA A 64 -22.22 3.11 -1.10
CA ALA A 64 -21.70 4.39 -1.60
C ALA A 64 -20.22 4.58 -1.20
N THR A 65 -19.44 5.33 -1.97
CA THR A 65 -18.06 5.69 -1.62
C THR A 65 -18.01 6.40 -0.25
N ASP A 66 -17.16 5.90 0.64
CA ASP A 66 -16.90 6.54 1.94
C ASP A 66 -15.83 7.62 1.78
N PHE A 67 -16.29 8.84 1.51
CA PHE A 67 -15.42 10.00 1.37
C PHE A 67 -14.72 10.43 2.67
N SER A 68 -15.07 9.88 3.84
CA SER A 68 -14.40 10.23 5.10
C SER A 68 -12.94 9.77 5.16
N TYR A 69 -12.54 8.82 4.32
CA TYR A 69 -11.15 8.39 4.15
C TYR A 69 -10.30 9.34 3.29
N PHE A 70 -10.91 10.33 2.64
CA PHE A 70 -10.25 11.27 1.75
C PHE A 70 -10.32 12.70 2.29
N ALA A 71 -9.30 13.50 1.98
CA ALA A 71 -9.24 14.92 2.26
C ALA A 71 -10.34 15.69 1.49
N PRO A 72 -10.59 16.97 1.80
CA PRO A 72 -11.63 17.76 1.12
C PRO A 72 -11.48 17.82 -0.41
N ASP A 73 -10.27 17.60 -0.93
CA ASP A 73 -10.02 17.55 -2.38
C ASP A 73 -10.50 16.26 -3.07
N CYS A 74 -10.93 15.27 -2.29
CA CYS A 74 -11.36 13.93 -2.70
C CYS A 74 -10.25 13.08 -3.35
N PHE A 75 -8.98 13.43 -3.18
CA PHE A 75 -7.84 12.74 -3.78
C PHE A 75 -6.86 12.23 -2.73
N HIS A 76 -6.36 13.12 -1.87
CA HIS A 76 -5.43 12.73 -0.82
C HIS A 76 -6.18 12.01 0.31
N PHE A 77 -5.48 11.21 1.12
CA PHE A 77 -6.07 10.63 2.31
C PHE A 77 -6.38 11.70 3.36
N SER A 78 -7.47 11.51 4.08
CA SER A 78 -7.74 12.25 5.32
C SER A 78 -6.88 11.68 6.46
N ALA A 79 -6.99 12.25 7.66
CA ALA A 79 -6.43 11.64 8.86
C ALA A 79 -6.89 10.17 9.05
N LYS A 80 -8.17 9.89 8.80
CA LYS A 80 -8.75 8.53 8.86
C LYS A 80 -8.11 7.59 7.81
N GLY A 81 -7.89 8.09 6.59
CA GLY A 81 -7.19 7.33 5.54
C GLY A 81 -5.74 7.03 5.88
N HIS A 82 -5.02 8.02 6.39
CA HIS A 82 -3.64 7.83 6.85
C HIS A 82 -3.55 6.85 8.03
N GLU A 83 -4.49 6.88 8.98
CA GLU A 83 -4.56 5.93 10.09
C GLU A 83 -4.71 4.49 9.59
N ALA A 84 -5.69 4.22 8.72
CA ALA A 84 -5.88 2.89 8.15
C ALA A 84 -4.66 2.42 7.34
N ALA A 85 -4.04 3.32 6.57
CA ALA A 85 -2.81 3.01 5.82
C ALA A 85 -1.62 2.68 6.75
N ALA A 86 -1.52 3.36 7.90
CA ALA A 86 -0.48 3.11 8.88
C ALA A 86 -0.66 1.74 9.57
N VAL A 87 -1.90 1.34 9.87
CA VAL A 87 -2.21 0.00 10.39
C VAL A 87 -1.77 -1.07 9.40
N GLU A 88 -2.13 -0.92 8.13
CA GLU A 88 -1.78 -1.91 7.11
C GLU A 88 -0.27 -1.97 6.85
N LEU A 89 0.42 -0.83 6.80
CA LEU A 89 1.88 -0.79 6.72
C LEU A 89 2.53 -1.54 7.90
N TRP A 90 2.06 -1.31 9.12
CA TRP A 90 2.57 -2.00 10.31
C TRP A 90 2.36 -3.50 10.21
N ASN A 91 1.14 -3.92 9.87
CA ASN A 91 0.79 -5.33 9.70
C ASN A 91 1.66 -6.00 8.64
N ASN A 92 1.93 -5.31 7.53
CA ASN A 92 2.78 -5.78 6.45
C ASN A 92 4.24 -5.97 6.91
N MET A 93 4.76 -5.09 7.77
CA MET A 93 6.08 -5.26 8.39
C MET A 93 6.16 -6.46 9.35
N MET A 94 5.01 -6.87 9.93
CA MET A 94 4.89 -8.06 10.78
C MET A 94 4.60 -9.34 9.98
N GLU A 95 4.62 -9.30 8.66
CA GLU A 95 4.43 -10.46 7.78
C GLU A 95 5.73 -10.82 7.05
N LYS A 96 6.00 -12.13 6.96
CA LYS A 96 7.14 -12.68 6.21
C LYS A 96 7.15 -12.19 4.77
N VAL A 97 8.34 -11.92 4.23
CA VAL A 97 8.51 -11.64 2.79
C VAL A 97 7.92 -12.78 1.97
N GLY A 98 7.12 -12.45 0.96
CA GLY A 98 6.36 -13.41 0.14
C GLY A 98 4.97 -13.77 0.68
N GLN A 99 4.64 -13.39 1.92
CA GLN A 99 3.32 -13.61 2.55
C GLN A 99 2.63 -12.30 2.96
N LYS A 100 3.16 -11.16 2.50
CA LYS A 100 2.66 -9.84 2.81
C LYS A 100 1.29 -9.60 2.16
N GLY A 101 0.36 -9.01 2.90
CA GLY A 101 -0.93 -8.56 2.40
C GLY A 101 -0.78 -7.53 1.27
N THR A 102 -1.71 -7.54 0.32
CA THR A 102 -1.67 -6.66 -0.87
C THR A 102 -2.88 -5.73 -0.99
N LEU A 103 -3.78 -5.81 -0.01
CA LEU A 103 -5.02 -5.05 0.08
C LEU A 103 -4.93 -4.02 1.20
N TRP A 104 -5.57 -2.88 1.01
CA TRP A 104 -5.73 -1.89 2.06
C TRP A 104 -6.98 -2.24 2.88
N ASN A 105 -6.82 -3.10 3.89
CA ASN A 105 -7.94 -3.57 4.69
C ASN A 105 -8.35 -2.53 5.75
N LEU A 106 -9.49 -1.89 5.53
CA LEU A 106 -10.00 -0.83 6.40
C LEU A 106 -10.54 -1.33 7.75
N ALA A 107 -10.74 -2.64 7.91
CA ALA A 107 -11.26 -3.26 9.12
C ALA A 107 -10.16 -3.85 10.02
N ASP A 108 -8.91 -3.83 9.56
CA ASP A 108 -7.81 -4.44 10.29
C ASP A 108 -7.37 -3.60 11.50
N THR A 109 -6.70 -4.29 12.41
CA THR A 109 -6.12 -3.71 13.62
C THR A 109 -4.63 -4.05 13.69
N LEU A 110 -3.89 -3.32 14.52
CA LEU A 110 -2.44 -3.54 14.66
C LEU A 110 -2.14 -4.96 15.15
N LYS A 111 -1.41 -5.72 14.35
CA LYS A 111 -0.87 -7.02 14.72
C LYS A 111 0.24 -6.84 15.75
N CYS A 112 0.14 -7.59 16.85
CA CYS A 112 1.23 -7.72 17.80
C CYS A 112 2.30 -8.69 17.25
N PRO A 113 3.59 -8.39 17.43
CA PRO A 113 4.66 -9.34 17.12
C PRO A 113 4.46 -10.65 17.90
N SER A 114 4.80 -11.79 17.27
CA SER A 114 4.78 -13.08 17.96
C SER A 114 5.88 -13.10 19.04
N THR A 115 5.68 -13.84 20.13
CA THR A 115 6.67 -13.94 21.22
C THR A 115 8.00 -14.60 20.81
N GLY A 116 8.10 -15.15 19.60
CA GLY A 116 9.32 -15.75 19.04
C GLY A 116 10.00 -14.90 17.94
N ASP A 117 9.27 -13.99 17.31
CA ASP A 117 9.76 -13.16 16.20
C ASP A 117 9.96 -11.72 16.68
N GLY A 118 11.05 -11.48 17.41
CA GLY A 118 11.33 -10.19 18.06
C GLY A 118 11.67 -9.01 17.13
N TYR A 119 11.54 -9.17 15.81
CA TYR A 119 11.98 -8.20 14.81
C TYR A 119 11.01 -8.09 13.64
N ILE A 120 11.01 -6.92 12.99
CA ILE A 120 10.34 -6.72 11.69
C ILE A 120 10.89 -7.73 10.67
N TYR A 121 10.01 -8.24 9.82
CA TYR A 121 10.38 -9.20 8.78
C TYR A 121 11.07 -8.51 7.61
N THR A 122 12.22 -9.07 7.25
CA THR A 122 13.12 -8.64 6.18
C THR A 122 13.47 -9.81 5.26
N SER A 123 14.20 -9.56 4.18
CA SER A 123 14.72 -10.63 3.31
C SER A 123 15.65 -11.62 4.03
N LYS A 124 16.21 -11.26 5.19
CA LYS A 124 17.19 -12.08 5.93
C LYS A 124 16.58 -12.94 7.04
N ASN A 125 15.37 -12.63 7.50
CA ASN A 125 14.71 -13.29 8.66
C ASN A 125 13.24 -13.67 8.39
N SER A 126 12.82 -13.74 7.12
CA SER A 126 11.49 -14.22 6.71
C SER A 126 11.46 -15.71 6.47
#